data_AF-A0A4R3KV38-F1
#
_entry.id   AF-A0A4R3KV38-F1
#
_cell.length_a   1.000
_cell.length_b   1.000
_cell.length_c   1.000
_cell.angle_alpha   90.00
_cell.angle_beta   90.00
_cell.angle_gamma   90.00
#
_symmetry.space_group_name_H-M   'P 1'
#
loop_
_entity.id
_entity.type
_entity.pdbx_description
1 polymer ?
#
loop_
_entity_poly.entity_id
_entity_poly.type
_entity_poly.pdbx_seq_one_letter_code
_entity_poly.pdbx_strand_id
1 'polypeptide(L)'
;MNTKKTLLFSMLLFAVSLPALAQEKAGGQRRARPGSEQMITAMKERLDLSEDQVVKIREIYKKSREEFGKFRQENAEANDQQREKLRELRKKQQQDIHAVLTEEQQKELKAWREERQQGQRRRPRPDSQ
;
A
#
# COMPACT_ATOMS: atom_id res chain seq x y z
N MET A 1 43.79 4.88 45.08
CA MET A 1 44.50 3.89 45.90
C MET A 1 43.65 2.64 46.02
N ASN A 2 44.30 1.50 45.84
CA ASN A 2 43.76 0.21 45.46
C ASN A 2 42.96 -0.51 46.56
N THR A 3 42.38 -1.65 46.14
CA THR A 3 42.06 -2.90 46.87
C THR A 3 40.55 -3.19 46.91
N LYS A 4 39.99 -4.38 46.61
CA LYS A 4 40.47 -5.73 46.29
C LYS A 4 39.36 -6.45 45.52
N LYS A 5 39.71 -7.42 44.67
CA LYS A 5 38.80 -8.43 44.12
C LYS A 5 38.29 -9.33 45.24
N THR A 6 36.97 -9.54 45.33
CA THR A 6 36.38 -10.65 46.10
C THR A 6 35.53 -11.52 45.19
N LEU A 7 35.77 -12.82 45.30
CA LEU A 7 35.22 -13.94 44.56
C LEU A 7 33.75 -14.26 44.93
N LEU A 8 33.00 -14.71 43.92
CA LEU A 8 32.05 -15.83 43.87
C LEU A 8 31.54 -16.43 45.21
N PHE A 9 30.21 -16.37 45.43
CA PHE A 9 29.32 -17.54 45.67
C PHE A 9 27.88 -17.06 45.96
N SER A 10 26.90 -17.39 45.10
CA SER A 10 25.52 -17.67 45.53
C SER A 10 24.67 -18.02 44.30
N MET A 11 24.58 -19.32 44.06
CA MET A 11 23.54 -19.94 43.25
C MET A 11 22.19 -19.71 43.95
N LEU A 12 21.34 -18.86 43.37
CA LEU A 12 19.93 -18.78 43.75
C LEU A 12 19.09 -19.01 42.49
N LEU A 13 18.71 -20.27 42.29
CA LEU A 13 17.64 -20.66 41.36
C LEU A 13 16.31 -20.25 42.00
N PHE A 14 15.73 -19.15 41.52
CA PHE A 14 14.30 -18.89 41.67
C PHE A 14 13.66 -18.95 40.28
N ALA A 15 13.14 -20.13 39.96
CA ALA A 15 12.23 -20.31 38.83
C ALA A 15 10.88 -19.70 39.21
N VAL A 16 10.56 -18.54 38.66
CA VAL A 16 9.18 -18.05 38.59
C VAL A 16 8.82 -17.91 37.12
N SER A 17 8.16 -18.94 36.64
CA SER A 17 7.44 -18.97 35.37
C SER A 17 6.35 -17.91 35.39
N LEU A 18 6.53 -16.83 34.63
CA LEU A 18 5.45 -15.91 34.27
C LEU A 18 4.96 -16.28 32.87
N PRO A 19 3.63 -16.35 32.65
CA PRO A 19 3.05 -16.96 31.48
C PRO A 19 3.40 -16.19 30.21
N ALA A 20 3.89 -16.93 29.22
CA ALA A 20 3.90 -16.51 27.83
C ALA A 20 2.45 -16.40 27.33
N LEU A 21 1.76 -15.30 27.62
CA LEU A 21 0.45 -14.98 27.06
C LEU A 21 0.33 -13.46 26.87
N ALA A 22 0.77 -13.00 25.70
CA ALA A 22 0.18 -11.84 25.02
C ALA A 22 0.70 -11.78 23.57
N GLN A 23 0.58 -12.89 22.82
CA GLN A 23 0.50 -12.78 21.37
C GLN A 23 -0.89 -12.21 21.05
N GLU A 24 -1.06 -10.89 21.08
CA GLU A 24 -2.27 -10.26 20.55
C GLU A 24 -1.98 -8.90 19.93
N LYS A 25 -1.30 -8.95 18.79
CA LYS A 25 -1.78 -8.32 17.56
C LYS A 25 -0.98 -8.87 16.40
N ALA A 26 -1.35 -10.09 15.98
CA ALA A 26 -1.19 -10.49 14.58
C ALA A 26 -2.15 -9.65 13.71
N GLY A 27 -2.03 -8.33 13.76
CA GLY A 27 -2.64 -7.42 12.81
C GLY A 27 -1.72 -7.38 11.61
N GLY A 28 -1.95 -8.29 10.65
CA GLY A 28 -1.15 -8.36 9.42
C GLY A 28 -0.87 -6.95 8.90
N GLN A 29 0.41 -6.61 8.80
CA GLN A 29 0.87 -5.30 8.36
C GLN A 29 0.33 -5.08 6.95
N ARG A 30 -0.85 -4.45 6.84
CA ARG A 30 -1.42 -4.00 5.57
C ARG A 30 -0.41 -3.02 5.04
N ARG A 31 0.47 -3.48 4.13
CA ARG A 31 1.41 -2.61 3.42
C ARG A 31 0.61 -1.42 2.92
N ALA A 32 0.93 -0.24 3.42
CA ALA A 32 0.27 0.98 3.00
C ALA A 32 0.33 1.03 1.47
N ARG A 33 -0.82 1.25 0.82
CA ARG A 33 -0.81 1.45 -0.62
C ARG A 33 0.03 2.70 -0.90
N PRO A 34 0.87 2.68 -1.95
CA PRO A 34 1.64 3.86 -2.32
C PRO A 34 0.71 5.04 -2.56
N GLY A 35 1.16 6.22 -2.13
CA GLY A 35 0.43 7.48 -2.31
C GLY A 35 0.32 7.88 -3.79
N SER A 36 -0.51 8.88 -4.07
CA SER A 36 -0.71 9.40 -5.43
C SER A 36 0.60 9.89 -6.05
N GLU A 37 1.43 10.66 -5.33
CA GLU A 37 2.72 11.14 -5.85
C GLU A 37 3.68 9.99 -6.16
N GLN A 38 3.78 8.97 -5.30
CA GLN A 38 4.63 7.81 -5.57
C GLN A 38 4.20 7.06 -6.84
N MET A 39 2.89 6.98 -7.07
CA MET A 39 2.36 6.38 -8.29
C MET A 39 2.68 7.23 -9.53
N ILE A 40 2.61 8.56 -9.42
CA ILE A 40 2.98 9.49 -10.50
C ILE A 40 4.47 9.40 -10.82
N THR A 41 5.35 9.37 -9.80
CA THR A 41 6.79 9.19 -10.00
C THR A 41 7.09 7.87 -10.71
N ALA A 42 6.49 6.76 -10.25
CA ALA A 42 6.67 5.47 -10.89
C ALA A 42 6.15 5.46 -12.35
N MET A 43 5.04 6.16 -12.63
CA MET A 43 4.53 6.33 -13.99
C MET A 43 5.47 7.17 -14.84
N LYS A 44 6.01 8.27 -14.30
CA LYS A 44 6.95 9.15 -15.00
C LYS A 44 8.18 8.38 -15.45
N GLU A 45 8.79 7.63 -14.54
CA GLU A 45 9.97 6.81 -14.84
C GLU A 45 9.65 5.67 -15.81
N ARG A 46 8.51 5.00 -15.65
CA ARG A 46 8.18 3.82 -16.44
C ARG A 46 7.68 4.13 -17.86
N LEU A 47 6.98 5.24 -18.02
CA LEU A 47 6.32 5.63 -19.27
C LEU A 47 7.02 6.81 -19.96
N ASP A 48 8.13 7.30 -19.39
CA ASP A 48 8.82 8.51 -19.84
C ASP A 48 7.85 9.69 -20.04
N LEU A 49 7.11 10.02 -18.98
CA LEU A 49 6.08 11.07 -19.06
C LEU A 49 6.72 12.45 -19.16
N SER A 50 6.18 13.29 -20.05
CA SER A 50 6.54 14.70 -20.10
C SER A 50 6.03 15.45 -18.85
N GLU A 51 6.62 16.62 -18.55
CA GLU A 51 6.17 17.42 -17.40
C GLU A 51 4.69 17.84 -17.52
N ASP A 52 4.23 18.15 -18.72
CA ASP A 52 2.82 18.48 -18.97
C ASP A 52 1.89 17.30 -18.67
N GLN A 53 2.30 16.08 -19.03
CA GLN A 53 1.55 14.87 -18.70
C GLN A 53 1.53 14.63 -17.19
N VAL A 54 2.66 14.84 -16.50
CA VAL A 54 2.76 14.74 -15.04
C VAL A 54 1.81 15.72 -14.34
N VAL A 55 1.75 16.97 -14.79
CA VAL A 55 0.84 17.99 -14.25
C VAL A 55 -0.61 17.56 -14.43
N LYS A 56 -1.02 17.17 -15.65
CA LYS A 56 -2.39 16.70 -15.94
C LYS A 56 -2.78 15.48 -15.10
N ILE A 57 -1.87 14.51 -14.97
CA ILE A 57 -2.11 13.30 -14.18
C ILE A 57 -2.23 13.64 -12.69
N ARG A 58 -1.44 14.57 -12.17
CA ARG A 58 -1.55 15.04 -10.78
C ARG A 58 -2.91 15.67 -10.51
N GLU A 59 -3.43 16.49 -11.42
CA GLU A 59 -4.77 17.05 -11.32
C GLU A 59 -5.85 15.97 -11.33
N ILE A 60 -5.73 14.95 -12.17
CA ILE A 60 -6.64 13.80 -12.18
C ILE A 60 -6.63 13.09 -10.83
N TYR A 61 -5.44 12.81 -10.25
CA TYR A 61 -5.35 12.20 -8.91
C TYR A 61 -5.96 13.07 -7.82
N LYS A 62 -5.79 14.40 -7.88
CA LYS A 62 -6.39 15.34 -6.94
C LYS A 62 -7.92 15.28 -7.02
N LYS A 63 -8.49 15.43 -8.21
CA LYS A 63 -9.95 15.36 -8.44
C LYS A 63 -10.52 14.03 -7.98
N SER A 64 -9.92 12.92 -8.39
CA SER A 64 -10.38 11.60 -7.96
C SER A 64 -10.30 11.41 -6.44
N ARG A 65 -9.25 11.92 -5.78
CA ARG A 65 -9.14 11.86 -4.31
C ARG A 65 -10.31 12.59 -3.63
N GLU A 66 -10.68 13.77 -4.13
CA GLU A 66 -11.83 14.52 -3.63
C GLU A 66 -13.15 13.76 -3.86
N GLU A 67 -13.36 13.21 -5.06
CA GLU A 67 -14.54 12.39 -5.38
C GLU A 67 -14.64 11.14 -4.49
N PHE A 68 -13.53 10.40 -4.32
CA PHE A 68 -13.47 9.25 -3.42
C PHE A 68 -13.69 9.65 -1.96
N GLY A 69 -13.18 10.82 -1.55
CA GLY A 69 -13.36 11.36 -0.21
C GLY A 69 -14.82 11.65 0.09
N LYS A 70 -15.47 12.45 -0.77
CA LYS A 70 -16.90 12.77 -0.67
C LYS A 70 -17.76 11.51 -0.69
N PHE A 71 -17.52 10.64 -1.65
CA PHE A 71 -18.25 9.38 -1.76
C PHE A 71 -18.17 8.54 -0.48
N ARG A 72 -16.98 8.42 0.14
CA ARG A 72 -16.83 7.67 1.40
C ARG A 72 -17.46 8.35 2.60
N GLN A 73 -17.47 9.69 2.63
CA GLN A 73 -18.12 10.44 3.70
C GLN A 73 -19.64 10.28 3.64
N GLU A 74 -20.22 10.35 2.44
CA GLU A 74 -21.66 10.18 2.20
C GLU A 74 -22.10 8.70 2.35
N ASN A 75 -21.18 7.76 2.08
CA ASN A 75 -21.47 6.33 2.05
C ASN A 75 -20.48 5.56 2.93
N ALA A 76 -20.60 5.75 4.25
CA ALA A 76 -19.73 5.12 5.25
C ALA A 76 -19.90 3.59 5.32
N GLU A 77 -21.04 3.06 4.87
CA GLU A 77 -21.36 1.63 4.88
C GLU A 77 -20.87 0.91 3.61
N ALA A 78 -20.23 -0.25 3.81
CA ALA A 78 -19.71 -1.06 2.71
C ALA A 78 -20.77 -2.04 2.18
N ASN A 79 -21.62 -1.60 1.26
CA ASN A 79 -22.55 -2.47 0.52
C ASN A 79 -22.10 -2.74 -0.93
N ASP A 80 -22.75 -3.68 -1.64
CA ASP A 80 -22.40 -4.04 -3.02
C ASP A 80 -22.52 -2.90 -4.02
N GLN A 81 -23.55 -2.07 -3.89
CA GLN A 81 -23.74 -0.90 -4.75
C GLN A 81 -22.62 0.11 -4.56
N GLN A 82 -22.17 0.34 -3.32
CA GLN A 82 -21.04 1.23 -3.05
C GLN A 82 -19.73 0.65 -3.57
N ARG A 83 -19.55 -0.68 -3.51
CA ARG A 83 -18.39 -1.35 -4.12
C ARG A 83 -18.37 -1.13 -5.63
N GLU A 84 -19.52 -1.24 -6.29
CA GLU A 84 -19.65 -0.97 -7.72
C GLU A 84 -19.34 0.48 -8.06
N LYS A 85 -19.91 1.44 -7.33
CA LYS A 85 -19.63 2.87 -7.54
C LYS A 85 -18.15 3.21 -7.36
N LEU A 86 -17.49 2.61 -6.38
CA LEU A 86 -16.04 2.74 -6.19
C LEU A 86 -15.25 2.11 -7.35
N ARG A 87 -15.75 1.06 -8.02
CA ARG A 87 -15.12 0.51 -9.22
C ARG A 87 -15.29 1.46 -10.40
N GLU A 88 -16.47 2.05 -10.57
CA GLU A 88 -16.73 3.06 -11.61
C GLU A 88 -15.82 4.27 -11.45
N LEU A 89 -15.71 4.84 -10.26
CA LEU A 89 -14.82 5.98 -9.99
C LEU A 89 -13.36 5.65 -10.30
N ARG A 90 -12.90 4.43 -9.98
CA ARG A 90 -11.54 3.98 -10.34
C ARG A 90 -11.38 3.80 -11.85
N LYS A 91 -12.39 3.26 -12.53
CA LYS A 91 -12.38 3.10 -13.99
C LYS A 91 -12.31 4.47 -14.66
N LYS A 92 -13.10 5.44 -14.19
CA LYS A 92 -13.09 6.82 -14.66
C LYS A 92 -11.70 7.44 -14.51
N GLN A 93 -11.10 7.37 -13.32
CA GLN A 93 -9.73 7.86 -13.10
C GLN A 93 -8.73 7.21 -14.07
N GLN A 94 -8.83 5.90 -14.31
CA GLN A 94 -7.95 5.20 -15.25
C GLN A 94 -8.14 5.65 -16.70
N GLN A 95 -9.37 5.91 -17.12
CA GLN A 95 -9.69 6.43 -18.45
C GLN A 95 -9.16 7.85 -18.64
N ASP A 96 -9.37 8.72 -17.65
CA ASP A 96 -8.85 10.09 -17.67
C ASP A 96 -7.32 10.09 -17.80
N ILE A 97 -6.62 9.23 -17.05
CA ILE A 97 -5.16 9.05 -17.18
C ILE A 97 -4.80 8.56 -18.58
N HIS A 98 -5.51 7.55 -19.10
CA HIS A 98 -5.21 6.96 -20.41
C HIS A 98 -5.33 7.98 -21.55
N ALA A 99 -6.28 8.92 -21.45
CA ALA A 99 -6.48 9.98 -22.44
C ALA A 99 -5.32 11.01 -22.48
N VAL A 100 -4.47 11.06 -21.45
CA VAL A 100 -3.30 11.96 -21.39
C VAL A 100 -2.05 11.32 -22.03
N LEU A 101 -2.05 10.00 -22.19
CA LEU A 101 -0.90 9.21 -22.66
C LEU A 101 -0.91 9.04 -24.18
N THR A 102 0.28 8.94 -24.78
CA THR A 102 0.42 8.50 -26.18
C THR A 102 0.10 7.00 -26.32
N GLU A 103 -0.08 6.52 -27.55
CA GLU A 103 -0.36 5.10 -27.80
C GLU A 103 0.76 4.18 -27.28
N GLU A 104 2.02 4.59 -27.44
CA GLU A 104 3.19 3.87 -26.95
C GLU A 104 3.19 3.77 -25.43
N GLN A 105 2.92 4.89 -24.74
CA GLN A 105 2.83 4.93 -23.29
C GLN A 105 1.65 4.11 -22.76
N GLN A 106 0.53 4.05 -23.48
CA GLN A 106 -0.60 3.20 -23.12
C GLN A 106 -0.25 1.71 -23.19
N LYS A 107 0.52 1.29 -24.22
CA LYS A 107 1.01 -0.08 -24.34
C LYS A 107 1.94 -0.43 -23.18
N GLU A 108 2.87 0.45 -22.82
CA GLU A 108 3.78 0.23 -21.69
C GLU A 108 3.02 0.19 -20.35
N LEU A 109 2.02 1.06 -20.17
CA LEU A 109 1.16 1.03 -18.99
C LEU A 109 0.38 -0.29 -18.88
N LYS A 110 -0.08 -0.86 -20.00
CA LYS A 110 -0.73 -2.17 -20.03
C LYS A 110 0.25 -3.27 -19.62
N ALA A 111 1.44 -3.30 -20.21
CA ALA A 111 2.48 -4.28 -19.88
C ALA A 111 2.87 -4.22 -18.40
N TRP A 112 3.09 -3.01 -17.87
CA TRP A 112 3.40 -2.80 -16.46
C TRP A 112 2.27 -3.28 -15.53
N ARG A 113 1.01 -3.07 -15.90
CA ARG A 113 -0.15 -3.59 -15.13
C ARG A 113 -0.20 -5.12 -15.13
N GLU A 114 0.06 -5.75 -16.27
CA GLU A 114 0.09 -7.21 -16.42
C GLU A 114 1.20 -7.83 -15.59
N GLU A 115 2.41 -7.27 -15.63
CA GLU A 115 3.56 -7.69 -14.82
C GLU A 115 3.20 -7.66 -13.33
N ARG A 116 2.60 -6.55 -12.86
CA ARG A 116 2.17 -6.42 -11.47
C ARG A 116 1.07 -7.40 -11.09
N GLN A 117 0.18 -7.74 -12.02
CA GLN A 117 -0.87 -8.72 -11.78
C GLN A 117 -0.28 -10.13 -11.66
N GLN A 118 0.67 -10.49 -12.52
CA GLN A 118 1.38 -11.77 -12.46
C GLN A 118 2.20 -11.91 -11.17
N GLY A 119 2.91 -10.84 -10.77
CA GLY A 119 3.66 -10.82 -9.51
C GLY A 119 2.76 -10.95 -8.27
N GLN A 120 1.50 -10.51 -8.33
CA GLN A 120 0.51 -10.72 -7.27
C GLN A 120 -0.03 -12.16 -7.25
N ARG A 121 -0.23 -12.79 -8.41
CA ARG A 121 -0.69 -14.18 -8.52
C ARG A 121 0.35 -15.19 -8.03
N ARG A 122 1.64 -14.87 -8.21
CA ARG A 122 2.77 -15.74 -7.79
C ARG A 122 3.08 -15.67 -6.29
N ARG A 123 2.46 -14.75 -5.54
CA ARG A 123 2.59 -14.73 -4.08
C ARG A 123 1.59 -15.73 -3.49
N PRO A 124 2.03 -16.78 -2.76
CA PRO A 124 1.12 -17.61 -1.99
C PRO A 124 0.24 -16.71 -1.13
N ARG A 125 -1.08 -16.85 -1.20
CA ARG A 125 -1.96 -16.23 -0.21
C ARG A 125 -1.51 -16.80 1.14
N PRO A 126 -1.14 -15.97 2.14
CA PRO A 126 -0.92 -16.48 3.48
C PRO A 126 -2.18 -17.23 3.87
N ASP A 127 -2.04 -18.52 4.16
CA ASP A 127 -3.17 -19.37 4.50
C ASP A 127 -4.01 -18.68 5.57
N SER A 128 -5.26 -18.38 5.23
CA SER A 128 -6.25 -17.93 6.19
C SER A 128 -6.62 -19.15 7.04
N GLN A 129 -5.86 -19.35 8.13
CA GLN A 129 -6.32 -20.11 9.30
C GLN A 129 -7.31 -19.28 10.09
#